data_AF-A0A927MKT8-F1
#
_entry.id   AF-A0A927MKT8-F1
#
_cell.length_a   1.000
_cell.length_b   1.000
_cell.length_c   1.000
_cell.angle_alpha   90.00
_cell.angle_beta   90.00
_cell.angle_gamma   90.00
#
_symmetry.space_group_name_H-M   'P 1'
#
loop_
_entity.id
_entity.type
_entity.pdbx_description
1 polymer ?
#
loop_
_entity_poly.entity_id
_entity_poly.type
_entity_poly.pdbx_seq_one_letter_code
_entity_poly.pdbx_strand_id
1 'polypeptide(L)' 'MLPEYAGDYVFRSAYKEMEDLSDNVVWNSIPAVDEGRLIDMSFGLFFYNDIYSLDKQLDFVVDSLLETVK' A
#
# COMPACT_ATOMS: atom_id res chain seq x y z
N MET A 1 -8.69 16.92 2.46
CA MET A 1 -9.31 15.62 2.86
C MET A 1 -8.44 14.46 2.38
N LEU A 2 -8.65 13.21 2.82
CA LEU A 2 -7.78 12.06 2.47
C LEU A 2 -7.49 11.90 0.96
N PRO A 3 -8.46 12.09 0.03
CA PRO A 3 -8.19 11.99 -1.41
C PRO A 3 -7.14 12.97 -1.94
N GLU A 4 -6.92 14.12 -1.29
CA GLU A 4 -5.88 15.09 -1.69
C GLU A 4 -4.45 14.60 -1.42
N TYR A 5 -4.30 13.57 -0.59
CA TYR A 5 -3.01 12.95 -0.26
C TYR A 5 -2.77 11.63 -0.98
N ALA A 6 -3.78 11.11 -1.70
CA ALA A 6 -3.67 9.87 -2.45
C ALA A 6 -3.15 10.15 -3.86
N GLY A 7 -2.04 9.52 -4.22
CA GLY A 7 -1.52 9.52 -5.58
C GLY A 7 -2.12 8.41 -6.44
N ASP A 8 -1.46 8.10 -7.55
CA ASP A 8 -1.88 7.03 -8.47
C ASP A 8 -1.80 5.64 -7.81
N TYR A 9 -0.89 5.46 -6.86
CA TYR A 9 -0.69 4.23 -6.09
C TYR A 9 -0.74 4.53 -4.59
N VAL A 10 -1.22 3.55 -3.81
CA VAL A 10 -1.23 3.63 -2.36
C VAL A 10 -0.53 2.41 -1.78
N PHE A 11 0.56 2.64 -1.07
CA PHE A 11 1.18 1.63 -0.22
C PHE A 11 0.65 1.78 1.20
N ARG A 12 0.01 0.74 1.71
CA ARG A 12 -0.63 0.76 3.03
C ARG A 12 0.03 -0.27 3.93
N SER A 13 0.55 0.17 5.08
CA SER A 13 1.04 -0.75 6.10
C SER A 13 -0.13 -1.44 6.78
N ALA A 14 -0.52 -2.62 6.30
CA ALA A 14 -1.61 -3.39 6.86
C ALA A 14 -1.13 -4.19 8.09
N TYR A 15 -1.95 -4.19 9.14
CA TYR A 15 -1.72 -4.98 10.35
C TYR A 15 -3.05 -5.46 10.93
N LYS A 16 -3.02 -6.56 11.69
CA LYS A 16 -4.21 -7.31 12.13
C LYS A 16 -5.26 -6.49 12.88
N GLU A 17 -4.84 -5.42 13.55
CA GLU A 17 -5.67 -4.59 14.42
C GLU A 17 -6.07 -3.26 13.75
N MET A 18 -5.79 -3.10 12.46
CA MET A 18 -6.22 -1.91 11.72
C MET A 18 -7.73 -1.92 11.53
N GLU A 19 -8.32 -0.72 11.45
CA GLU A 19 -9.73 -0.55 11.13
C GLU A 19 -10.03 -1.07 9.72
N ASP A 20 -11.14 -1.80 9.59
CA ASP A 20 -11.61 -2.25 8.29
C ASP A 20 -12.30 -1.10 7.56
N LEU A 21 -11.67 -0.63 6.48
CA LEU A 21 -12.17 0.46 5.64
C LEU A 21 -12.96 -0.03 4.43
N SER A 22 -13.26 -1.32 4.32
CA SER A 22 -13.93 -1.91 3.14
C SER A 22 -15.29 -1.28 2.86
N ASP A 23 -16.01 -0.82 3.88
CA ASP A 23 -17.30 -0.14 3.76
C ASP A 23 -17.21 1.40 3.79
N ASN A 24 -16.00 1.97 3.87
CA ASN A 24 -15.81 3.41 4.00
C ASN A 24 -15.92 4.13 2.64
N VAL A 25 -16.93 4.99 2.51
CA VAL A 25 -17.23 5.71 1.26
C VAL A 25 -16.07 6.61 0.80
N VAL A 26 -15.37 7.27 1.72
CA VAL A 26 -14.25 8.17 1.37
C VAL A 26 -13.06 7.35 0.90
N TRP A 27 -12.75 6.25 1.59
CA TRP A 27 -11.66 5.34 1.21
C TRP A 27 -11.89 4.73 -0.17
N ASN A 28 -13.09 4.20 -0.40
CA ASN A 28 -13.47 3.57 -1.68
C ASN A 28 -13.60 4.58 -2.83
N SER A 29 -13.74 5.89 -2.54
CA SER A 29 -13.75 6.95 -3.57
C SER A 29 -12.36 7.33 -4.09
N ILE A 30 -11.29 6.80 -3.50
CA ILE A 30 -9.91 7.09 -3.93
C ILE A 30 -9.63 6.29 -5.21
N PRO A 31 -9.21 6.94 -6.32
CA PRO A 31 -8.96 6.25 -7.60
C PRO A 31 -7.97 5.08 -7.48
N ALA A 32 -6.89 5.24 -6.71
CA ALA A 32 -5.93 4.15 -6.49
C ALA A 32 -6.53 2.92 -5.77
N VAL A 33 -7.56 3.11 -4.93
CA VAL A 33 -8.24 2.00 -4.26
C VAL A 33 -9.24 1.32 -5.20
N ASP A 34 -10.05 2.12 -5.90
CA ASP A 34 -11.06 1.63 -6.85
C ASP A 34 -10.43 0.89 -8.04
N GLU A 35 -9.28 1.37 -8.54
CA GLU A 35 -8.58 0.81 -9.70
C GLU A 35 -7.58 -0.31 -9.33
N GLY A 36 -7.64 -0.84 -8.11
CA GLY A 36 -6.81 -1.98 -7.69
C GLY A 36 -5.31 -1.67 -7.53
N ARG A 37 -4.94 -0.39 -7.37
CA ARG A 37 -3.56 0.09 -7.14
C ARG A 37 -3.24 0.31 -5.66
N LEU A 38 -3.96 -0.39 -4.79
CA LEU A 38 -3.68 -0.50 -3.37
C LEU A 38 -2.74 -1.67 -3.12
N ILE A 39 -1.58 -1.39 -2.52
CA ILE A 39 -0.55 -2.39 -2.22
C ILE A 39 -0.42 -2.50 -0.71
N ASP A 40 -0.78 -3.66 -0.16
CA ASP A 40 -0.66 -3.92 1.27
C ASP A 40 0.76 -4.37 1.63
N MET A 41 1.42 -3.56 2.43
CA MET A 41 2.74 -3.82 2.97
C MET A 41 2.64 -4.57 4.29
N SER A 42 3.48 -5.59 4.46
CA SER A 42 3.68 -6.24 5.75
C SER A 42 4.33 -5.26 6.74
N PHE A 43 3.69 -5.02 7.88
CA PHE A 43 4.28 -4.23 8.96
C PHE A 43 5.67 -4.76 9.36
N GLY A 44 5.84 -6.09 9.46
CA GLY A 44 7.12 -6.69 9.85
C GLY A 44 8.23 -6.46 8.82
N LEU A 45 7.91 -6.47 7.52
CA LEU A 45 8.89 -6.23 6.46
C LEU A 45 9.30 -4.76 6.41
N PHE A 46 8.37 -3.84 6.66
CA PHE A 46 8.58 -2.39 6.50
C PHE A 46 8.85 -1.64 7.80
N PHE A 47 9.04 -2.33 8.92
CA PHE A 47 9.33 -1.69 10.22
C PHE A 47 10.78 -1.18 10.32
N TYR A 48 11.74 -1.89 9.72
CA TYR A 48 13.16 -1.60 9.84
C TYR A 48 13.71 -0.93 8.57
N ASN A 49 14.75 -0.11 8.75
CA ASN A 49 15.44 0.61 7.69
C ASN A 49 16.93 0.22 7.58
N ASP A 50 17.29 -0.98 8.04
CA ASP A 50 18.65 -1.50 7.87
C ASP A 50 18.88 -2.04 6.46
N ILE A 51 20.14 -2.25 6.10
CA ILE A 51 20.55 -2.63 4.75
C ILE A 51 19.92 -3.95 4.27
N TYR A 52 19.64 -4.89 5.18
CA TYR A 52 19.03 -6.17 4.80
C TYR A 52 17.54 -6.00 4.54
N SER A 53 16.85 -5.21 5.36
CA SER A 53 15.44 -4.90 5.14
C SER A 53 15.22 -4.10 3.86
N LEU A 54 16.03 -3.06 3.61
CA LEU A 54 15.91 -2.21 2.43
C LEU A 54 16.08 -2.99 1.12
N ASP A 55 17.01 -3.96 1.08
CA ASP A 55 17.21 -4.85 -0.08
C ASP A 55 15.91 -5.60 -0.45
N LYS A 56 15.24 -6.17 0.55
CA LYS A 56 14.00 -6.95 0.35
C LYS A 56 12.76 -6.08 0.14
N GLN A 57 12.72 -4.90 0.77
CA GLN A 57 11.65 -3.92 0.55
C GLN A 57 11.68 -3.38 -0.88
N LEU A 58 12.87 -3.15 -1.45
CA LEU A 58 13.00 -2.72 -2.84
C LEU A 58 12.46 -3.78 -3.80
N ASP A 59 12.85 -5.05 -3.62
CA ASP A 59 12.31 -6.18 -4.40
C ASP A 59 10.77 -6.17 -4.35
N PHE A 60 10.19 -6.09 -3.14
CA PHE A 60 8.74 -6.06 -2.96
C PHE A 60 8.06 -4.89 -3.68
N VAL A 61 8.61 -3.67 -3.56
CA VAL A 61 8.02 -2.48 -4.17
C VAL A 61 8.04 -2.58 -5.70
N VAL A 62 9.17 -3.01 -6.27
CA VAL A 62 9.31 -3.16 -7.73
C VAL A 62 8.35 -4.22 -8.26
N ASP A 63 8.31 -5.39 -7.63
CA ASP A 63 7.45 -6.49 -8.06
C ASP A 63 5.97 -6.10 -7.96
N SER A 64 5.56 -5.46 -6.84
CA SER A 64 4.18 -5.00 -6.64
C SER A 64 3.76 -3.99 -7.71
N LEU A 65 4.62 -3.04 -8.06
CA LEU A 65 4.31 -2.06 -9.12
C LEU A 65 4.21 -2.74 -10.49
N LEU A 66 5.10 -3.68 -10.81
CA LEU A 66 5.06 -4.42 -12.08
C LEU A 66 3.82 -5.32 -12.21
N GLU A 67 3.22 -5.77 -11.11
CA GLU A 67 1.98 -6.53 -11.14
C GLU A 67 0.75 -5.69 -11.48
N THR A 68 0.75 -4.39 -11.15
CA THR A 68 -0.38 -3.49 -11.43
C THR A 68 -0.52 -3.07 -12.90
N VAL A 69 0.50 -3.30 -13.72
CA VAL A 69 0.54 -2.92 -15.15
C VAL A 69 0.29 -4.09 -16.10
N LYS A 70 0.02 -5.29 -15.58
CA LYS A 70 -0.31 -6.50 -16.36
C LYS A 70 -1.78 -6.54 -16.72
#